data_AF-A0A920TH44-F1
#
_entry.id   AF-A0A920TH44-F1
#
_cell.length_a   1.000
_cell.length_b   1.000
_cell.length_c   1.000
_cell.angle_alpha   90.00
_cell.angle_beta   90.00
_cell.angle_gamma   90.00
#
_symmetry.space_group_name_H-M   'P 1'
#
loop_
_entity.id
_entity.type
_entity.pdbx_description
1 polymer ?
#
loop_
_entity_poly.entity_id
_entity_poly.type
_entity_poly.pdbx_seq_one_letter_code
_entity_poly.pdbx_strand_id
1 'polypeptide(L)'
;MQKQTFNDLKAKQTRLPDWIINSIPKHENIDELLEIVMDLGRPPEARFLGSSYQLGEKEITSNDIDHVIENISQFGNDNRAGIERTLHRISAIKNRNEKIVGLTIRIGELYLEQSTSSKI
;
A
#
# COMPACT_ATOMS: atom_id res chain seq x y z
N MET A 1 -5.54 -25.35 16.44
CA MET A 1 -5.86 -24.02 17.01
C MET A 1 -5.40 -23.01 15.99
N GLN A 2 -6.33 -22.42 15.22
CA GLN A 2 -6.02 -21.59 14.06
C GLN A 2 -5.25 -20.35 14.50
N LYS A 3 -3.93 -20.33 14.26
CA LYS A 3 -3.12 -19.12 14.37
C LYS A 3 -3.49 -18.20 13.20
N GLN A 4 -4.57 -17.46 13.39
CA GLN A 4 -4.56 -16.00 13.34
C GLN A 4 -3.40 -15.42 12.51
N THR A 5 -3.48 -15.47 11.18
CA THR A 5 -2.72 -14.54 10.35
C THR A 5 -3.51 -13.25 10.37
N PHE A 6 -3.01 -12.22 11.06
CA PHE A 6 -3.39 -10.82 10.94
C PHE A 6 -4.15 -10.52 9.61
N ASN A 7 -5.47 -10.32 9.70
CA ASN A 7 -6.45 -11.01 8.86
C ASN A 7 -6.89 -10.22 7.63
N ASP A 8 -6.26 -10.52 6.50
CA ASP A 8 -6.08 -9.63 5.38
C ASP A 8 -4.98 -8.61 5.75
N LEU A 9 -3.80 -8.65 5.11
CA LEU A 9 -3.17 -7.39 4.63
C LEU A 9 -4.34 -6.46 4.35
N LYS A 10 -4.45 -5.26 4.91
CA LYS A 10 -5.17 -4.05 4.44
C LYS A 10 -5.90 -4.05 3.04
N ALA A 11 -5.94 -5.10 2.23
CA ALA A 11 -7.08 -6.01 1.94
C ALA A 11 -7.90 -5.68 0.70
N LYS A 12 -8.05 -4.39 0.48
CA LYS A 12 -8.94 -3.73 -0.48
C LYS A 12 -8.93 -2.21 -0.29
N GLN A 13 -8.29 -1.71 0.77
CA GLN A 13 -8.23 -0.28 1.08
C GLN A 13 -7.01 0.37 0.45
N THR A 14 -5.83 -0.28 0.44
CA THR A 14 -4.80 0.06 -0.54
C THR A 14 -5.30 -0.43 -1.88
N ARG A 15 -5.73 0.50 -2.71
CA ARG A 15 -6.38 0.28 -4.00
C ARG A 15 -5.42 -0.21 -5.08
N LEU A 16 -4.63 -1.20 -4.69
CA LEU A 16 -3.56 -1.78 -5.46
C LEU A 16 -4.12 -2.83 -6.41
N PRO A 17 -3.53 -2.98 -7.60
CA PRO A 17 -3.81 -4.12 -8.47
C PRO A 17 -3.60 -5.46 -7.76
N ASP A 18 -4.51 -6.41 -7.99
CA ASP A 18 -4.50 -7.74 -7.35
C ASP A 18 -3.16 -8.47 -7.52
N TRP A 19 -2.49 -8.30 -8.65
CA TRP A 19 -1.21 -8.95 -8.92
C TRP A 19 -0.09 -8.47 -8.00
N ILE A 20 -0.12 -7.21 -7.55
CA ILE A 20 0.84 -6.65 -6.59
C ILE A 20 0.54 -7.21 -5.19
N ILE A 21 -0.74 -7.28 -4.82
CA ILE A 21 -1.15 -7.85 -3.53
C ILE A 21 -0.69 -9.31 -3.44
N ASN A 22 -0.85 -10.06 -4.52
CA ASN A 22 -0.47 -11.47 -4.59
C ASN A 22 1.05 -11.72 -4.62
N SER A 23 1.87 -10.71 -4.96
CA SER A 23 3.33 -10.83 -4.94
C SER A 23 3.96 -10.47 -3.60
N ILE A 24 3.20 -9.93 -2.65
CA ILE A 24 3.70 -9.63 -1.30
C ILE A 24 3.95 -10.95 -0.52
N PRO A 25 5.14 -11.14 0.07
CA PRO A 25 5.44 -12.35 0.85
C PRO A 25 4.49 -12.53 2.03
N LYS A 26 3.98 -13.75 2.23
CA LYS A 26 3.04 -14.10 3.32
C LYS A 26 3.73 -14.57 4.61
N HIS A 27 4.94 -14.09 4.88
CA HIS A 27 5.74 -14.50 6.05
C HIS A 27 5.39 -13.72 7.32
N GLU A 28 5.91 -14.14 8.47
CA GLU A 28 5.63 -13.58 9.81
C GLU A 28 5.92 -12.07 9.94
N ASN A 29 6.74 -11.49 9.06
CA ASN A 29 7.15 -10.07 9.11
C ASN A 29 6.20 -9.12 8.37
N ILE A 30 5.01 -9.56 7.93
CA ILE A 30 4.05 -8.67 7.25
C ILE A 30 3.66 -7.45 8.11
N ASP A 31 3.68 -7.62 9.44
CA ASP A 31 3.41 -6.56 10.41
C ASP A 31 4.45 -5.44 10.37
N GLU A 32 5.63 -5.70 9.80
CA GLU A 32 6.71 -4.72 9.64
C GLU A 32 6.62 -3.96 8.31
N LEU A 33 5.61 -4.20 7.46
CA LEU A 33 5.45 -3.53 6.16
C LEU A 33 5.15 -2.04 6.34
N LEU A 34 6.06 -1.20 5.86
CA LEU A 34 5.98 0.26 5.95
C LEU A 34 5.44 0.91 4.68
N GLU A 35 5.95 0.49 3.51
CA GLU A 35 5.67 1.15 2.23
C GLU A 35 5.57 0.17 1.07
N ILE A 36 4.76 0.51 0.07
CA ILE A 36 4.79 -0.08 -1.26
C ILE A 36 5.13 1.03 -2.26
N VAL A 37 6.16 0.80 -3.07
CA VAL A 37 6.65 1.72 -4.10
C VAL A 37 6.32 1.17 -5.47
N MET A 38 5.70 2.01 -6.30
CA MET A 38 5.30 1.72 -7.67
C MET A 38 5.87 2.78 -8.60
N ASP A 39 6.89 2.45 -9.37
CA ASP A 39 7.47 3.35 -10.36
C ASP A 39 7.24 2.81 -11.77
N LEU A 40 6.72 3.64 -12.68
CA LEU A 40 6.43 3.26 -14.06
C LEU A 40 7.68 2.65 -14.73
N GLY A 41 7.53 1.45 -15.29
CA GLY A 41 8.61 0.71 -15.97
C GLY A 41 9.61 0.07 -15.02
N ARG A 42 9.25 -0.13 -13.74
CA ARG A 42 10.07 -0.86 -12.76
C ARG A 42 9.24 -1.90 -12.03
N PRO A 43 9.83 -3.01 -11.57
CA PRO A 43 9.17 -3.90 -10.65
C PRO A 43 8.80 -3.20 -9.33
N PRO A 44 7.65 -3.52 -8.71
CA PRO A 44 7.27 -2.91 -7.44
C PRO A 44 8.21 -3.33 -6.30
N GLU A 45 8.29 -2.50 -5.27
CA GLU A 45 9.10 -2.76 -4.07
C GLU A 45 8.23 -2.65 -2.81
N ALA A 46 8.36 -3.63 -1.91
CA ALA A 46 7.83 -3.57 -0.55
C ALA A 46 8.96 -3.24 0.43
N ARG A 47 8.73 -2.25 1.29
CA ARG A 47 9.68 -1.85 2.33
C ARG A 47 9.16 -2.23 3.70
N PHE A 48 10.00 -2.94 4.44
CA PHE A 48 9.76 -3.37 5.80
C PHE A 48 10.70 -2.64 6.74
N LEU A 49 10.49 -2.81 8.06
CA LEU A 49 11.44 -2.32 9.05
C LEU A 49 12.82 -2.98 8.82
N GLY A 50 13.79 -2.19 8.33
CA GLY A 50 15.17 -2.63 8.13
C GLY A 50 15.44 -3.45 6.85
N SER A 51 14.46 -3.68 5.99
CA SER A 51 14.67 -4.41 4.72
C SER A 51 13.73 -3.97 3.61
N SER A 52 14.08 -4.23 2.35
CA SER A 52 13.21 -4.04 1.19
C SER A 52 13.29 -5.22 0.25
N TYR A 53 12.17 -5.54 -0.41
CA TYR A 53 12.05 -6.68 -1.30
C TYR A 53 11.33 -6.27 -2.58
N GLN A 54 11.89 -6.70 -3.71
CA GLN A 54 11.23 -6.60 -4.99
C GLN A 54 10.05 -7.58 -5.08
N LEU A 55 8.91 -7.11 -5.54
CA LEU A 55 7.64 -7.84 -5.60
C LEU A 55 7.46 -8.52 -6.98
N GLY A 56 8.38 -9.43 -7.31
CA GLY A 56 8.43 -10.14 -8.59
C GLY A 56 9.15 -9.37 -9.69
N GLU A 57 9.09 -9.85 -10.93
CA GLU A 57 9.81 -9.23 -12.08
C GLU A 57 8.92 -8.35 -12.96
N LYS A 58 7.60 -8.42 -12.78
CA LYS A 58 6.64 -7.67 -13.60
C LYS A 58 6.75 -6.17 -13.32
N GLU A 59 6.96 -5.40 -14.37
CA GLU A 59 7.03 -3.94 -14.29
C GLU A 59 5.64 -3.29 -14.08
N ILE A 60 5.63 -2.19 -13.34
CA ILE A 60 4.45 -1.32 -13.18
C ILE A 60 4.14 -0.61 -14.50
N THR A 61 2.89 -0.70 -14.92
CA THR A 61 2.36 0.00 -16.09
C THR A 61 1.62 1.28 -15.69
N SER A 62 1.32 2.15 -16.67
CA SER A 62 0.48 3.31 -16.39
C SER A 62 -0.91 2.91 -15.92
N ASN A 63 -1.45 1.80 -16.45
CA ASN A 63 -2.76 1.29 -16.05
C ASN A 63 -2.77 0.84 -14.58
N ASP A 64 -1.66 0.28 -14.08
CA ASP A 64 -1.53 -0.07 -12.66
C ASP A 64 -1.53 1.18 -11.77
N ILE A 65 -0.90 2.27 -12.21
CA ILE A 65 -0.90 3.56 -11.50
C ILE A 65 -2.30 4.18 -11.52
N ASP A 66 -2.93 4.23 -12.70
CA ASP A 66 -4.27 4.79 -12.89
C ASP A 66 -5.30 4.04 -12.03
N HIS A 67 -5.21 2.71 -11.96
CA HIS A 67 -6.03 1.89 -11.07
C HIS A 67 -5.96 2.35 -9.61
N VAL A 68 -4.76 2.66 -9.11
CA VAL A 68 -4.63 3.16 -7.73
C VAL A 68 -5.25 4.55 -7.59
N ILE A 69 -4.99 5.45 -8.53
CA ILE A 69 -5.47 6.84 -8.50
C ILE A 69 -7.01 6.90 -8.50
N GLU A 70 -7.67 6.10 -9.33
CA GLU A 70 -9.13 6.09 -9.47
C GLU A 70 -9.86 5.69 -8.19
N ASN A 71 -9.17 5.01 -7.29
CA ASN A 71 -9.79 4.39 -6.14
C ASN A 71 -9.44 5.11 -4.82
N ILE A 72 -8.57 6.12 -4.84
CA ILE A 72 -8.12 6.89 -3.66
C ILE A 72 -8.76 8.28 -3.64
N SER A 73 -8.60 9.03 -2.54
CA SER A 73 -9.09 10.42 -2.53
C SER A 73 -8.27 11.28 -3.51
N GLN A 74 -8.81 12.42 -3.94
CA GLN A 74 -8.05 13.35 -4.77
C GLN A 74 -6.74 13.77 -4.10
N PHE A 75 -5.70 13.95 -4.91
CA PHE A 75 -4.44 14.52 -4.46
C PHE A 75 -4.62 16.01 -4.13
N GLY A 76 -4.11 16.41 -2.97
CA GLY A 76 -3.95 17.82 -2.63
C GLY A 76 -2.78 18.47 -3.37
N ASN A 77 -2.58 19.76 -3.13
CA ASN A 77 -1.51 20.56 -3.75
C ASN A 77 -0.08 20.12 -3.37
N ASP A 78 0.08 19.27 -2.35
CA ASP A 78 1.36 18.70 -1.93
C ASP A 78 1.67 17.33 -2.57
N ASN A 79 0.90 16.95 -3.60
CA ASN A 79 0.96 15.63 -4.25
C ASN A 79 0.70 14.46 -3.29
N ARG A 80 -0.05 14.70 -2.21
CA ARG A 80 -0.47 13.65 -1.27
C ARG A 80 -1.98 13.44 -1.31
N ALA A 81 -2.35 12.19 -1.15
CA ALA A 81 -3.72 11.75 -0.97
C ALA A 81 -3.81 10.87 0.28
N GLY A 82 -4.97 10.94 0.95
CA GLY A 82 -5.32 9.97 1.97
C GLY A 82 -6.07 8.80 1.33
N ILE A 83 -6.21 7.72 2.09
CA ILE A 83 -7.29 6.76 1.83
C ILE A 83 -8.33 7.04 2.90
N GLU A 84 -9.55 7.41 2.47
CA GLU A 84 -10.60 7.87 3.37
C GLU A 84 -10.76 6.95 4.57
N ARG A 85 -10.88 7.57 5.77
CA ARG A 85 -11.09 6.87 7.04
C ARG A 85 -9.94 5.92 7.43
N THR A 86 -8.75 6.08 6.84
CA THR A 86 -7.54 5.34 7.21
C THR A 86 -6.37 6.29 7.47
N LEU A 87 -5.33 5.79 8.15
CA LEU A 87 -4.05 6.50 8.31
C LEU A 87 -3.08 6.26 7.14
N HIS A 88 -3.55 5.65 6.05
CA HIS A 88 -2.72 5.42 4.88
C HIS A 88 -2.50 6.73 4.13
N ARG A 89 -1.28 6.91 3.64
CA ARG A 89 -0.90 8.10 2.86
C ARG A 89 -0.27 7.68 1.56
N ILE A 90 -0.73 8.31 0.48
CA ILE A 90 -0.22 8.07 -0.86
C ILE A 90 0.46 9.34 -1.32
N SER A 91 1.70 9.22 -1.78
CA SER A 91 2.45 10.33 -2.38
C SER A 91 2.66 10.02 -3.85
N ALA A 92 2.35 10.99 -4.71
CA ALA A 92 2.57 10.87 -6.15
C ALA A 92 3.94 11.43 -6.55
N ILE A 93 4.62 10.68 -7.42
CA ILE A 93 5.79 11.14 -8.15
C ILE A 93 5.31 11.58 -9.52
N LYS A 94 5.59 12.83 -9.89
CA LYS A 94 5.22 13.41 -11.19
C LYS A 94 6.44 13.65 -12.05
N ASN A 95 6.24 13.55 -13.36
CA ASN A 95 7.24 13.99 -14.33
C ASN A 95 7.13 15.51 -14.59
N ARG A 96 7.99 16.05 -15.47
CA ARG A 96 8.02 17.47 -15.82
C ARG A 96 6.74 17.99 -16.49
N ASN A 97 5.86 17.11 -16.95
CA ASN A 97 4.58 17.44 -17.57
C ASN A 97 3.41 17.27 -16.58
N GLU A 98 3.68 17.25 -15.27
CA GLU A 98 2.70 17.04 -14.19
C GLU A 98 1.96 15.68 -14.22
N LYS A 99 2.37 14.75 -15.09
CA LYS A 99 1.80 13.41 -15.13
C LYS A 99 2.35 12.57 -13.98
N ILE A 100 1.46 11.89 -13.25
CA ILE A 100 1.84 10.92 -12.23
C ILE A 100 2.50 9.71 -12.91
N VAL A 101 3.74 9.41 -12.50
CA VAL A 101 4.58 8.32 -13.03
C VAL A 101 5.05 7.36 -11.94
N GLY A 102 4.71 7.63 -10.68
CA GLY A 102 4.95 6.71 -9.59
C GLY A 102 4.14 7.04 -8.35
N LEU A 103 4.00 6.06 -7.46
CA LEU A 103 3.25 6.15 -6.23
C LEU A 103 4.06 5.53 -5.09
N THR A 104 4.07 6.20 -3.94
CA THR A 104 4.53 5.61 -2.67
C THR A 104 3.35 5.55 -1.72
N ILE A 105 3.02 4.33 -1.30
CA ILE A 105 1.87 4.05 -0.44
C ILE A 105 2.41 3.67 0.93
N ARG A 106 2.22 4.56 1.91
CA ARG A 106 2.59 4.31 3.30
C ARG A 106 1.46 3.63 4.05
N ILE A 107 1.82 2.55 4.70
CA ILE A 107 0.94 1.55 5.28
C ILE A 107 0.69 1.90 6.75
N GLY A 108 -0.13 2.92 7.03
CA GLY A 108 -0.46 3.33 8.40
C GLY A 108 -1.03 2.19 9.27
N GLU A 109 -0.59 2.08 10.52
CA GLU A 109 -1.20 1.21 11.52
C GLU A 109 -2.43 1.92 12.10
N LEU A 110 -3.63 1.39 11.85
CA LEU A 110 -4.77 1.80 12.65
C LEU A 110 -4.67 1.03 13.97
N TYR A 111 -4.38 1.72 15.07
CA TYR A 111 -4.69 1.19 16.40
C TYR A 111 -6.21 1.00 16.44
N LEU A 112 -6.68 -0.23 16.29
CA LEU A 112 -8.07 -0.57 16.60
C LEU A 112 -8.25 -0.33 18.10
N GLU A 113 -9.11 0.62 18.46
CA GLU A 113 -9.60 0.72 19.83
C GLU A 113 -10.10 -0.67 20.24
N GLN A 114 -9.65 -1.04 21.43
CA GLN A 114 -9.87 -2.32 22.05
C GLN A 114 -11.32 -2.75 21.90
N SER A 115 -11.49 -4.01 21.50
CA SER A 115 -12.66 -4.82 21.77
C SER A 115 -13.06 -4.65 23.24
N THR A 116 -13.93 -3.68 23.50
CA THR A 116 -14.74 -3.62 24.70
C THR A 116 -15.84 -4.66 24.54
N SER A 117 -15.49 -5.90 24.82
CA SER A 117 -16.46 -6.91 25.23
C SER A 117 -15.80 -7.94 26.14
N SER A 118 -16.28 -7.91 27.38
CA SER A 118 -16.29 -8.98 28.39
C SER A 118 -14.96 -9.43 28.99
N LYS A 119 -14.54 -8.67 30.01
CA LYS A 119 -14.47 -9.15 31.41
C LYS A 119 -15.07 -7.99 32.22
N ILE A 120 -16.15 -8.12 32.99
CA ILE A 120 -16.58 -9.13 33.97
C ILE A 120 -18.12 -9.15 33.94
#